data_AF-A0A259NJ76-F1
#
_entry.id   AF-A0A259NJ76-F1
#
_cell.length_a   1.000
_cell.length_b   1.000
_cell.length_c   1.000
_cell.angle_alpha   90.00
_cell.angle_beta   90.00
_cell.angle_gamma   90.00
#
_symmetry.space_group_name_H-M   'P 1'
#
loop_
_entity.id
_entity.type
_entity.pdbx_description
1 polymer ?
#
loop_
_entity_poly.entity_id
_entity_poly.type
_entity_poly.pdbx_seq_one_letter_code
_entity_poly.pdbx_strand_id
1 'polypeptide(L)'
;WAGTYTDGLIQLQQGQIVQHYHAGNLLPANEVRAILPLADGKVWVGTALGAAYIDNGTAQYLSPEHGLPSPFIMALYQSADQRIFIGSGAGVAVLKPDGSLQRLNLQPFDDADYAFGFAEDTQAGILWMTTDRGLLAYDLANDQIRMIGRAQGMPFDKLFQLVLDQQGYFWISSNRGVLRLERQVALDVIAGRRGWVDVELYGESDGMASAQANGGSMGAAALYHDGSVWVATSMGVSRVQPERLQRFARITPPVVIEELAADGSDYAVKDGHQLAAGTNRIEIHYAGLGYVMSQRIQYRTLLEGFDLQWVNRGSSILAEYTNLPPGDYRFRVAAAYPGGDWSKNEAVLTFTVLPHLWQRGWFQLLLLAVFAGSLILGIRWRLGSLQRSELRLRNLVAEQTAELQLLARQDALTGLANRRAFDEALQNEYQRAQRYHTTLCLALLDVDHFKRVNDQLSHAVGDEVLKRVAAVLKQQSRSIDLLARWGGEEFAVLLPDTSLEDATEVCERLRHKVEGLDLSDFAPDLHITISIGLTTNYKLDLSQLLLHADQALYQAKRDGRNLLV
;
A
#
# COMPACT_ATOMS: atom_id res chain seq x y z
N TRP A 1 62.70 -39.54 -11.36
CA TRP A 1 62.98 -38.36 -12.18
C TRP A 1 62.62 -37.12 -11.38
N ALA A 2 63.38 -36.04 -11.51
CA ALA A 2 63.12 -34.74 -10.90
C ALA A 2 63.41 -33.63 -11.92
N GLY A 3 62.47 -32.72 -12.09
CA GLY A 3 62.61 -31.56 -12.97
C GLY A 3 62.93 -30.35 -12.12
N THR A 4 63.82 -29.49 -12.61
CA THR A 4 64.27 -28.31 -11.89
C THR A 4 64.04 -27.06 -12.72
N TYR A 5 64.06 -25.90 -12.08
CA TYR A 5 63.89 -24.62 -12.77
C TYR A 5 65.16 -24.20 -13.55
N THR A 6 66.35 -24.53 -13.04
CA THR A 6 67.63 -24.06 -13.59
C THR A 6 68.56 -25.14 -14.12
N ASP A 7 68.39 -26.39 -13.70
CA ASP A 7 69.36 -27.47 -13.94
C ASP A 7 68.81 -28.58 -14.85
N GLY A 8 67.62 -28.43 -15.43
CA GLY A 8 67.06 -29.45 -16.31
C GLY A 8 66.47 -30.65 -15.56
N LEU A 9 66.65 -31.83 -16.16
CA LEU A 9 66.07 -33.10 -15.73
C LEU A 9 67.13 -33.99 -15.09
N ILE A 10 66.81 -34.49 -13.90
CA ILE A 10 67.69 -35.34 -13.11
C ILE A 10 67.03 -36.71 -12.91
N GLN A 11 67.77 -37.78 -13.16
CA GLN A 11 67.38 -39.14 -12.78
C GLN A 11 68.02 -39.49 -11.44
N LEU A 12 67.18 -39.80 -10.45
CA LEU A 12 67.61 -40.23 -9.13
C LEU A 12 67.39 -41.73 -8.98
N GLN A 13 68.41 -42.45 -8.50
CA GLN A 13 68.32 -43.83 -8.03
C GLN A 13 68.98 -43.93 -6.66
N GLN A 14 68.25 -44.44 -5.65
CA GLN A 14 68.74 -44.57 -4.27
C GLN A 14 69.34 -43.26 -3.69
N GLY A 15 68.77 -42.11 -4.07
CA GLY A 15 69.22 -40.79 -3.61
C GLY A 15 70.44 -40.23 -4.36
N GLN A 16 71.02 -40.97 -5.30
CA GLN A 16 72.13 -40.50 -6.14
C GLN A 16 71.64 -40.08 -7.53
N ILE A 17 72.28 -39.06 -8.09
CA ILE A 17 72.06 -38.62 -9.46
C ILE A 17 72.79 -39.60 -10.40
N VAL A 18 72.04 -40.34 -11.20
CA VAL A 18 72.60 -41.30 -12.16
C VAL A 18 72.60 -40.77 -13.60
N GLN A 19 71.72 -39.83 -13.92
CA GLN A 19 71.67 -39.15 -15.21
C GLN A 19 71.25 -37.68 -15.02
N HIS A 20 71.78 -36.81 -15.87
CA HIS A 20 71.52 -35.38 -15.85
C HIS A 20 71.42 -34.81 -17.27
N TYR A 21 70.25 -34.31 -17.63
CA TYR A 21 69.94 -33.71 -18.93
C TYR A 21 69.68 -32.22 -18.74
N HIS A 22 70.19 -31.39 -19.66
CA HIS A 22 70.14 -29.93 -19.59
C HIS A 22 70.10 -29.34 -21.02
N ALA A 23 69.99 -28.02 -21.18
CA ALA A 23 69.82 -27.36 -22.47
C ALA A 23 70.99 -27.58 -23.45
N GLY A 24 72.20 -27.82 -22.91
CA GLY A 24 73.37 -28.23 -23.70
C GLY A 24 73.43 -29.73 -24.02
N ASN A 25 72.52 -30.52 -23.44
CA ASN A 25 72.52 -31.98 -23.50
C ASN A 25 71.09 -32.56 -23.43
N LEU A 26 70.46 -32.72 -24.60
CA LEU A 26 69.19 -33.41 -24.84
C LEU A 26 67.90 -32.72 -24.34
N LEU A 27 67.96 -31.50 -23.79
CA LEU A 27 66.77 -30.68 -23.49
C LEU A 27 66.71 -29.38 -24.31
N PRO A 28 65.51 -28.84 -24.61
CA PRO A 28 65.35 -27.52 -25.22
C PRO A 28 65.66 -26.37 -24.25
N ALA A 29 65.34 -26.54 -22.96
CA ALA A 29 65.60 -25.58 -21.89
C ALA A 29 65.80 -26.30 -20.56
N ASN A 30 66.48 -25.62 -19.62
CA ASN A 30 66.68 -26.15 -18.27
C ASN A 30 65.45 -26.07 -17.38
N GLU A 31 64.50 -25.18 -17.69
CA GLU A 31 63.27 -25.04 -16.91
C GLU A 31 62.33 -26.20 -17.25
N VAL A 32 62.40 -27.28 -16.47
CA VAL A 32 61.55 -28.47 -16.63
C VAL A 32 60.29 -28.31 -15.79
N ARG A 33 59.13 -28.39 -16.43
CA ARG A 33 57.81 -28.19 -15.78
C ARG A 33 56.89 -29.40 -15.83
N ALA A 34 57.15 -30.35 -16.73
CA ALA A 34 56.39 -31.59 -16.82
C ALA A 34 57.34 -32.75 -17.15
N ILE A 35 57.07 -33.90 -16.55
CA ILE A 35 57.82 -35.13 -16.78
C ILE A 35 56.82 -36.25 -16.91
N LEU A 36 56.90 -36.99 -18.02
CA LEU A 36 56.09 -38.17 -18.28
C LEU A 36 57.03 -39.33 -18.56
N PRO A 37 57.39 -40.12 -17.53
CA PRO A 37 58.14 -41.35 -17.71
C PRO A 37 57.31 -42.37 -18.49
N LEU A 38 57.94 -43.06 -19.43
CA LEU A 38 57.37 -44.13 -20.23
C LEU A 38 58.10 -45.45 -19.91
N ALA A 39 57.66 -46.55 -20.53
CA ALA A 39 58.31 -47.85 -20.42
C ALA A 39 59.79 -47.80 -20.88
N ASP A 40 60.59 -48.75 -20.39
CA ASP A 40 62.00 -48.95 -20.80
C ASP A 40 62.92 -47.75 -20.58
N GLY A 41 62.59 -46.88 -19.61
CA GLY A 41 63.42 -45.74 -19.24
C GLY A 41 63.28 -44.52 -20.16
N LYS A 42 62.36 -44.57 -21.13
CA LYS A 42 62.04 -43.46 -22.01
C LYS A 42 61.29 -42.38 -21.24
N VAL A 43 61.42 -41.12 -21.66
CA VAL A 43 60.78 -40.01 -20.94
C VAL A 43 60.43 -38.86 -21.86
N TRP A 44 59.22 -38.33 -21.71
CA TRP A 44 58.85 -37.03 -22.23
C TRP A 44 59.10 -35.95 -21.18
N VAL A 45 59.67 -34.84 -21.62
CA VAL A 45 60.07 -33.72 -20.78
C VAL A 45 59.49 -32.44 -21.36
N GLY A 46 58.62 -31.79 -20.62
CA GLY A 46 58.07 -30.49 -20.96
C GLY A 46 58.92 -29.38 -20.35
N THR A 47 59.37 -28.44 -21.18
CA THR A 47 60.22 -27.33 -20.77
C THR A 47 59.60 -25.98 -21.13
N ALA A 48 60.24 -24.89 -20.71
CA ALA A 48 59.83 -23.55 -21.12
C ALA A 48 59.97 -23.26 -22.63
N LEU A 49 60.77 -24.04 -23.36
CA LEU A 49 61.06 -23.85 -24.79
C LEU A 49 60.75 -25.09 -25.66
N GLY A 50 59.76 -25.89 -25.26
CA GLY A 50 59.26 -27.04 -26.02
C GLY A 50 59.29 -28.34 -25.22
N ALA A 51 58.97 -29.44 -25.89
CA ALA A 51 59.04 -30.78 -25.31
C ALA A 51 60.21 -31.59 -25.91
N ALA A 52 60.79 -32.48 -25.12
CA ALA A 52 61.76 -33.47 -25.57
C ALA A 52 61.30 -34.89 -25.25
N TYR A 53 61.41 -35.78 -26.21
CA TYR A 53 61.32 -37.22 -26.01
C TYR A 53 62.72 -37.81 -25.99
N ILE A 54 63.11 -38.36 -24.85
CA ILE A 54 64.43 -38.94 -24.64
C ILE A 54 64.31 -40.47 -24.68
N ASP A 55 65.07 -41.08 -25.59
CA ASP A 55 65.20 -42.53 -25.77
C ASP A 55 66.69 -42.86 -25.97
N ASN A 56 67.25 -43.69 -25.09
CA ASN A 56 68.61 -44.23 -25.18
C ASN A 56 69.72 -43.21 -25.54
N GLY A 57 69.72 -42.04 -24.90
CA GLY A 57 70.76 -41.00 -25.10
C GLY A 57 70.57 -40.15 -26.36
N THR A 58 69.44 -40.28 -27.04
CA THR A 58 69.01 -39.38 -28.11
C THR A 58 67.74 -38.64 -27.71
N ALA A 59 67.50 -37.48 -28.31
CA ALA A 59 66.30 -36.68 -28.07
C ALA A 59 65.63 -36.26 -29.37
N GLN A 60 64.30 -36.32 -29.39
CA GLN A 60 63.45 -35.71 -30.41
C GLN A 60 62.71 -34.52 -29.79
N TYR A 61 62.69 -33.39 -30.50
CA TYR A 61 62.12 -32.14 -29.98
C TYR A 61 60.78 -31.83 -30.64
N LEU A 62 59.85 -31.32 -29.85
CA LEU A 62 58.64 -30.67 -30.34
C LEU A 62 58.67 -29.20 -29.95
N SER A 63 58.44 -28.35 -30.94
CA SER A 63 58.34 -26.88 -30.83
C SER A 63 57.08 -26.39 -31.54
N PRO A 64 56.72 -25.09 -31.47
CA PRO A 64 55.60 -24.54 -32.23
C PRO A 64 55.68 -24.80 -33.75
N GLU A 65 56.89 -24.92 -34.28
CA GLU A 65 57.15 -25.24 -35.70
C GLU A 65 56.61 -26.62 -36.09
N HIS A 66 56.49 -27.52 -35.12
CA HIS A 66 56.00 -28.88 -35.28
C HIS A 66 54.48 -28.99 -35.03
N GLY A 67 53.81 -27.88 -34.68
CA GLY A 67 52.36 -27.84 -34.41
C GLY A 67 51.97 -27.72 -32.94
N LEU A 68 52.92 -27.50 -32.03
CA LEU A 68 52.59 -27.15 -30.64
C LEU A 68 51.93 -25.77 -30.56
N PRO A 69 50.95 -25.53 -29.67
CA PRO A 69 50.30 -24.22 -29.56
C PRO A 69 51.22 -23.14 -28.98
N SER A 70 52.11 -23.53 -28.06
CA SER A 70 53.08 -22.66 -27.40
C SER A 70 54.32 -23.48 -27.02
N PRO A 71 55.52 -22.86 -26.99
CA PRO A 71 56.72 -23.54 -26.52
C PRO A 71 56.71 -23.78 -25.00
N PHE A 72 55.89 -23.05 -24.24
CA PHE A 72 55.86 -23.15 -22.79
C PHE A 72 55.01 -24.36 -22.36
N ILE A 73 55.66 -25.52 -22.15
CA ILE A 73 54.99 -26.77 -21.80
C ILE A 73 54.80 -26.85 -20.30
N MET A 74 53.57 -27.16 -19.88
CA MET A 74 53.15 -27.11 -18.47
C MET A 74 52.72 -28.48 -17.95
N ALA A 75 52.17 -29.31 -18.83
CA ALA A 75 51.62 -30.62 -18.47
C ALA A 75 51.81 -31.63 -19.61
N LEU A 76 52.07 -32.89 -19.24
CA LEU A 76 52.20 -34.02 -20.15
C LEU A 76 51.46 -35.22 -19.60
N TYR A 77 50.60 -35.85 -20.40
CA TYR A 77 49.84 -37.01 -19.95
C TYR A 77 49.69 -38.03 -21.08
N GLN A 78 49.86 -39.31 -20.77
CA GLN A 78 49.57 -40.40 -21.70
C GLN A 78 48.23 -41.04 -21.32
N SER A 79 47.26 -41.00 -22.24
CA SER A 79 45.97 -41.66 -22.05
C SER A 79 46.05 -43.17 -22.24
N ALA A 80 45.02 -43.89 -21.79
CA ALA A 80 44.95 -45.35 -21.93
C ALA A 80 45.06 -45.84 -23.40
N ASP A 81 44.61 -45.04 -24.36
CA ASP A 81 44.71 -45.30 -25.80
C ASP A 81 46.05 -44.85 -26.43
N GLN A 82 47.07 -44.61 -25.61
CA GLN A 82 48.44 -44.26 -26.00
C GLN A 82 48.63 -42.89 -26.66
N ARG A 83 47.59 -42.03 -26.71
CA ARG A 83 47.77 -40.63 -27.09
C ARG A 83 48.52 -39.86 -26.01
N ILE A 84 49.34 -38.89 -26.42
CA ILE A 84 50.06 -38.00 -25.50
C ILE A 84 49.46 -36.61 -25.60
N PHE A 85 48.85 -36.16 -24.50
CA PHE A 85 48.31 -34.83 -24.34
C PHE A 85 49.38 -33.89 -23.79
N ILE A 86 49.59 -32.79 -24.50
CA ILE A 86 50.62 -31.80 -24.25
C ILE A 86 49.93 -30.48 -23.92
N GLY A 87 49.88 -30.14 -22.64
CA GLY A 87 49.35 -28.89 -22.14
C GLY A 87 50.42 -27.80 -22.19
N SER A 88 50.08 -26.65 -22.77
CA SER A 88 50.97 -25.50 -22.90
C SER A 88 50.32 -24.23 -22.33
N GLY A 89 51.05 -23.11 -22.37
CA GLY A 89 50.51 -21.80 -22.01
C GLY A 89 49.62 -21.13 -23.08
N ALA A 90 49.31 -21.80 -24.20
CA ALA A 90 48.40 -21.28 -25.24
C ALA A 90 47.55 -22.40 -25.92
N GLY A 91 47.25 -23.45 -25.17
CA GLY A 91 46.33 -24.52 -25.53
C GLY A 91 46.92 -25.91 -25.33
N VAL A 92 46.24 -26.89 -25.92
CA VAL A 92 46.59 -28.30 -25.84
C VAL A 92 46.87 -28.87 -27.24
N ALA A 93 47.92 -29.67 -27.36
CA ALA A 93 48.14 -30.54 -28.50
C ALA A 93 48.05 -32.00 -28.09
N VAL A 94 47.67 -32.85 -29.05
CA VAL A 94 47.56 -34.30 -28.89
C VAL A 94 48.48 -34.94 -29.91
N LEU A 95 49.49 -35.66 -29.43
CA LEU A 95 50.34 -36.52 -30.23
C LEU A 95 49.70 -37.91 -30.30
N LYS A 96 49.29 -38.31 -31.49
CA LYS A 96 48.66 -39.61 -31.75
C LYS A 96 49.73 -40.72 -31.88
N PRO A 97 49.35 -42.00 -31.70
CA PRO A 97 50.28 -43.12 -31.85
C PRO A 97 50.93 -43.23 -33.25
N ASP A 98 50.31 -42.66 -34.28
CA ASP A 98 50.86 -42.58 -35.64
C ASP A 98 51.92 -41.47 -35.82
N GLY A 99 52.21 -40.71 -34.76
CA GLY A 99 53.16 -39.60 -34.76
C GLY A 99 52.57 -38.26 -35.19
N SER A 100 51.29 -38.19 -35.58
CA SER A 100 50.65 -36.94 -35.95
C SER A 100 50.35 -36.08 -34.73
N LEU A 101 50.64 -34.77 -34.85
CA LEU A 101 50.36 -33.79 -33.80
C LEU A 101 49.13 -32.96 -34.19
N GLN A 102 48.12 -32.94 -33.33
CA GLN A 102 46.87 -32.21 -33.53
C GLN A 102 46.65 -31.20 -32.42
N ARG A 103 46.47 -29.92 -32.77
CA ARG A 103 46.01 -28.89 -31.84
C ARG A 103 44.52 -29.05 -31.56
N LEU A 104 44.12 -28.99 -30.29
CA LEU A 104 42.71 -28.97 -29.91
C LEU A 104 42.11 -27.58 -30.18
N ASN A 105 40.88 -27.55 -30.71
CA ASN A 105 40.14 -26.30 -30.89
C ASN A 105 39.46 -25.91 -29.56
N LEU A 106 40.06 -24.95 -28.86
CA LEU A 106 39.55 -24.45 -27.58
C LEU A 106 38.84 -23.09 -27.67
N GLN A 107 38.72 -22.53 -28.88
CA GLN A 107 38.03 -21.26 -29.12
C GLN A 107 36.59 -21.23 -28.59
N PRO A 108 35.79 -22.31 -28.66
CA PRO A 108 34.44 -22.32 -28.09
C PRO A 108 34.38 -22.20 -26.56
N PHE A 109 35.53 -22.26 -25.88
CA PHE A 109 35.66 -22.28 -24.43
C PHE A 109 36.49 -21.09 -23.93
N ASP A 110 36.30 -19.92 -24.55
CA ASP A 110 36.99 -18.66 -24.27
C ASP A 110 38.52 -18.78 -24.33
N ASP A 111 39.01 -19.54 -25.32
CA ASP A 111 40.43 -19.83 -25.54
C ASP A 111 41.08 -20.25 -24.22
N ALA A 112 40.62 -21.36 -23.63
CA ALA A 112 41.20 -21.94 -22.41
C ALA A 112 42.70 -22.27 -22.59
N ASP A 113 43.53 -21.23 -22.53
CA ASP A 113 44.87 -21.16 -23.08
C ASP A 113 45.86 -21.89 -22.19
N TYR A 114 45.71 -21.81 -20.88
CA TYR A 114 46.64 -22.46 -19.96
C TYR A 114 46.08 -23.82 -19.57
N ALA A 115 46.73 -24.89 -20.02
CA ALA A 115 46.40 -26.25 -19.60
C ALA A 115 47.41 -26.72 -18.54
N PHE A 116 47.00 -26.68 -17.27
CA PHE A 116 47.88 -26.89 -16.12
C PHE A 116 48.04 -28.37 -15.73
N GLY A 117 47.04 -29.20 -16.01
CA GLY A 117 47.01 -30.57 -15.51
C GLY A 117 45.98 -31.43 -16.24
N PHE A 118 46.22 -32.74 -16.17
CA PHE A 118 45.40 -33.76 -16.79
C PHE A 118 45.06 -34.85 -15.75
N ALA A 119 43.86 -35.40 -15.84
CA ALA A 119 43.42 -36.54 -15.05
C ALA A 119 42.42 -37.37 -15.85
N GLU A 120 42.75 -38.63 -16.11
CA GLU A 120 41.87 -39.53 -16.84
C GLU A 120 40.91 -40.26 -15.90
N ASP A 121 39.63 -40.18 -16.25
CA ASP A 121 38.59 -41.02 -15.71
C ASP A 121 38.39 -42.22 -16.64
N THR A 122 39.19 -43.26 -16.43
CA THR A 122 39.22 -44.44 -17.28
C THR A 122 37.88 -45.19 -17.34
N GLN A 123 37.07 -45.08 -16.29
CA GLN A 123 35.73 -45.69 -16.26
C GLN A 123 34.74 -44.93 -17.14
N ALA A 124 34.86 -43.60 -17.23
CA ALA A 124 34.00 -42.78 -18.08
C ALA A 124 34.54 -42.61 -19.51
N GLY A 125 35.83 -42.93 -19.75
CA GLY A 125 36.50 -42.62 -21.01
C GLY A 125 36.72 -41.13 -21.22
N ILE A 126 36.80 -40.35 -20.13
CA ILE A 126 36.94 -38.89 -20.17
C ILE A 126 38.32 -38.50 -19.65
N LEU A 127 39.05 -37.71 -20.43
CA LEU A 127 40.23 -37.00 -19.96
C LEU A 127 39.84 -35.61 -19.47
N TRP A 128 40.01 -35.35 -18.19
CA TRP A 128 39.77 -34.05 -17.58
C TRP A 128 41.03 -33.18 -17.69
N MET A 129 40.85 -31.92 -18.06
CA MET A 129 41.92 -30.93 -18.22
C MET A 129 41.61 -29.72 -17.34
N THR A 130 42.51 -29.41 -16.41
CA THR A 130 42.40 -28.21 -15.56
C THR A 130 43.01 -27.01 -16.27
N THR A 131 42.22 -25.94 -16.44
CA THR A 131 42.64 -24.76 -17.21
C THR A 131 42.51 -23.45 -16.43
N ASP A 132 42.87 -22.33 -17.05
CA ASP A 132 42.61 -20.99 -16.54
C ASP A 132 41.16 -20.51 -16.75
N ARG A 133 40.31 -21.33 -17.40
CA ARG A 133 38.89 -21.06 -17.69
C ARG A 133 37.91 -22.07 -17.06
N GLY A 134 38.42 -23.09 -16.38
CA GLY A 134 37.62 -24.08 -15.67
C GLY A 134 38.12 -25.50 -15.93
N LEU A 135 37.20 -26.45 -15.91
CA LEU A 135 37.50 -27.85 -16.15
C LEU A 135 36.97 -28.26 -17.53
N LEU A 136 37.87 -28.67 -18.43
CA LEU A 136 37.47 -29.26 -19.71
C LEU A 136 37.38 -30.77 -19.59
N ALA A 137 36.35 -31.36 -20.20
CA ALA A 137 36.17 -32.78 -20.37
C ALA A 137 36.39 -33.14 -21.83
N TYR A 138 37.42 -33.92 -22.11
CA TYR A 138 37.72 -34.46 -23.43
C TYR A 138 37.25 -35.92 -23.50
N ASP A 139 36.30 -36.20 -24.38
CA ASP A 139 35.82 -37.56 -24.63
C ASP A 139 36.82 -38.29 -25.51
N LEU A 140 37.44 -39.35 -24.96
CA LEU A 140 38.48 -40.09 -25.66
C LEU A 140 37.92 -40.91 -26.84
N ALA A 141 36.63 -41.21 -26.88
CA ALA A 141 36.03 -42.04 -27.94
C ALA A 141 35.67 -41.26 -29.20
N ASN A 142 35.31 -39.98 -29.08
CA ASN A 142 34.79 -39.17 -30.20
C ASN A 142 35.42 -37.76 -30.31
N ASP A 143 36.44 -37.48 -29.51
CA ASP A 143 37.20 -36.23 -29.48
C ASP A 143 36.36 -34.97 -29.18
N GLN A 144 35.18 -35.14 -28.56
CA GLN A 144 34.34 -34.01 -28.15
C GLN A 144 34.85 -33.36 -26.87
N ILE A 145 34.72 -32.04 -26.81
CA ILE A 145 35.09 -31.25 -25.63
C ILE A 145 33.84 -30.65 -25.00
N ARG A 146 33.77 -30.69 -23.67
CA ARG A 146 32.77 -29.99 -22.85
C ARG A 146 33.49 -29.24 -21.74
N MET A 147 32.80 -28.28 -21.12
CA MET A 147 33.37 -27.44 -20.07
C MET A 147 32.45 -27.42 -18.85
N ILE A 148 33.06 -27.45 -17.67
CA ILE A 148 32.46 -27.08 -16.40
C ILE A 148 33.18 -25.82 -15.91
N GLY A 149 32.57 -24.67 -16.18
CA GLY A 149 33.06 -23.34 -15.79
C GLY A 149 32.11 -22.64 -14.81
N ARG A 150 32.21 -21.31 -14.71
CA ARG A 150 31.35 -20.52 -13.80
C ARG A 150 29.87 -20.64 -14.12
N ALA A 151 29.53 -20.76 -15.41
CA ALA A 151 28.16 -20.97 -15.86
C ALA A 151 27.55 -22.28 -15.33
N GLN A 152 28.38 -23.26 -14.98
CA GLN A 152 27.96 -24.56 -14.40
C GLN A 152 28.22 -24.63 -12.89
N GLY A 153 28.53 -23.52 -12.21
CA GLY A 153 28.66 -23.49 -10.74
C GLY A 153 30.08 -23.53 -10.19
N MET A 154 31.13 -23.48 -11.03
CA MET A 154 32.49 -23.28 -10.51
C MET A 154 32.62 -21.89 -9.86
N PRO A 155 33.20 -21.78 -8.65
CA PRO A 155 33.31 -20.49 -7.95
C PRO A 155 34.32 -19.53 -8.60
N PHE A 156 35.31 -20.07 -9.32
CA PHE A 156 36.36 -19.33 -10.03
C PHE A 156 36.92 -20.15 -11.19
N ASP A 157 37.62 -19.48 -12.10
CA ASP A 157 38.04 -20.06 -13.40
C ASP A 157 39.32 -20.89 -13.33
N LYS A 158 40.33 -20.45 -12.56
CA LYS A 158 41.69 -21.02 -12.64
C LYS A 158 41.86 -22.26 -11.75
N LEU A 159 42.09 -23.41 -12.38
CA LEU A 159 42.26 -24.73 -11.77
C LEU A 159 43.63 -25.31 -12.17
N PHE A 160 44.31 -26.00 -11.26
CA PHE A 160 45.70 -26.42 -11.49
C PHE A 160 45.92 -27.92 -11.62
N GLN A 161 45.36 -28.72 -10.70
CA GLN A 161 45.46 -30.17 -10.75
C GLN A 161 44.15 -30.79 -10.28
N LEU A 162 43.68 -31.81 -10.99
CA LEU A 162 42.56 -32.65 -10.58
C LEU A 162 43.08 -34.01 -10.10
N VAL A 163 42.48 -34.52 -9.04
CA VAL A 163 42.67 -35.89 -8.52
C VAL A 163 41.30 -36.51 -8.30
N LEU A 164 41.09 -37.72 -8.80
CA LEU A 164 39.91 -38.54 -8.50
C LEU A 164 40.24 -39.44 -7.30
N ASP A 165 39.48 -39.32 -6.21
CA ASP A 165 39.64 -40.19 -5.05
C ASP A 165 38.89 -41.52 -5.20
N GLN A 166 39.11 -42.43 -4.24
CA GLN A 166 38.48 -43.75 -4.22
C GLN A 166 36.98 -43.72 -3.87
N GLN A 167 36.46 -42.57 -3.43
CA GLN A 167 35.05 -42.39 -3.06
C GLN A 167 34.23 -41.74 -4.18
N GLY A 168 34.83 -41.49 -5.34
CA GLY A 168 34.15 -40.87 -6.47
C GLY A 168 34.02 -39.36 -6.34
N TYR A 169 34.96 -38.68 -5.68
CA TYR A 169 35.05 -37.22 -5.66
C TYR A 169 36.27 -36.73 -6.44
N PHE A 170 36.06 -35.64 -7.16
CA PHE A 170 37.15 -34.84 -7.71
C PHE A 170 37.64 -33.86 -6.65
N TRP A 171 38.96 -33.81 -6.51
CA TRP A 171 39.70 -32.83 -5.73
C TRP A 171 40.50 -31.97 -6.68
N ILE A 172 40.23 -30.67 -6.69
CA ILE A 172 40.77 -29.74 -7.68
C ILE A 172 41.47 -28.58 -6.97
N SER A 173 42.78 -28.43 -7.19
CA SER A 173 43.56 -27.36 -6.57
C SER A 173 43.39 -26.02 -7.31
N SER A 174 43.40 -24.92 -6.55
CA SER A 174 43.24 -23.56 -7.09
C SER A 174 44.06 -22.51 -6.32
N ASN A 175 43.99 -21.27 -6.76
CA ASN A 175 44.59 -20.13 -6.06
C ASN A 175 43.79 -19.65 -4.84
N ARG A 176 42.64 -20.26 -4.56
CA ARG A 176 41.69 -19.84 -3.52
C ARG A 176 41.20 -21.03 -2.68
N GLY A 177 41.92 -22.13 -2.72
CA GLY A 177 41.65 -23.32 -1.91
C GLY A 177 41.68 -24.60 -2.74
N VAL A 178 41.03 -25.63 -2.20
CA VAL A 178 40.82 -26.91 -2.87
C VAL A 178 39.33 -27.13 -3.05
N LEU A 179 38.90 -27.30 -4.29
CA LEU A 179 37.53 -27.65 -4.61
C LEU A 179 37.33 -29.16 -4.47
N ARG A 180 36.18 -29.55 -3.94
CA ARG A 180 35.72 -30.93 -3.94
C ARG A 180 34.32 -30.99 -4.53
N LEU A 181 34.11 -31.88 -5.50
CA LEU A 181 32.80 -32.11 -6.11
C LEU A 181 32.63 -33.57 -6.51
N GLU A 182 31.40 -34.04 -6.54
CA GLU A 182 31.09 -35.43 -6.84
C GLU A 182 31.32 -35.74 -8.33
N ARG A 183 32.05 -36.82 -8.61
CA ARG A 183 32.36 -37.28 -9.98
C ARG A 183 31.11 -37.48 -10.81
N GLN A 184 30.09 -38.14 -10.24
CA GLN A 184 28.86 -38.43 -10.97
C GLN A 184 28.13 -37.16 -11.38
N VAL A 185 28.11 -36.14 -10.51
CA VAL A 185 27.52 -34.83 -10.79
C VAL A 185 28.26 -34.13 -11.93
N ALA A 186 29.60 -34.18 -11.95
CA ALA A 186 30.39 -33.64 -13.06
C ALA A 186 30.06 -34.34 -14.40
N LEU A 187 29.94 -35.66 -14.38
CA LEU A 187 29.55 -36.46 -15.55
C LEU A 187 28.14 -36.13 -16.03
N ASP A 188 27.19 -35.91 -15.12
CA ASP A 188 25.82 -35.51 -15.44
C ASP A 188 25.75 -34.12 -16.07
N VAL A 189 26.61 -33.20 -15.64
CA VAL A 189 26.70 -31.85 -16.21
C VAL A 189 27.23 -31.89 -17.65
N ILE A 190 28.33 -32.61 -17.91
CA ILE A 190 28.86 -32.69 -19.28
C ILE A 190 27.95 -33.49 -20.23
N ALA A 191 27.12 -34.38 -19.69
CA ALA A 191 26.10 -35.10 -20.43
C ALA A 191 24.78 -34.31 -20.60
N GLY A 192 24.66 -33.11 -20.02
CA GLY A 192 23.47 -32.27 -20.10
C GLY A 192 22.27 -32.76 -19.27
N ARG A 193 22.47 -33.74 -18.37
CA ARG A 193 21.44 -34.24 -17.44
C ARG A 193 21.22 -33.30 -16.26
N ARG A 194 22.22 -32.47 -15.94
CA ARG A 194 22.20 -31.49 -14.86
C ARG A 194 22.82 -30.16 -15.31
N GLY A 195 22.31 -29.04 -14.81
CA GLY A 195 22.77 -27.70 -15.23
C GLY A 195 23.99 -27.17 -14.48
N TRP A 196 24.24 -27.63 -13.24
CA TRP A 196 25.31 -27.12 -12.37
C TRP A 196 25.92 -28.21 -11.49
N VAL A 197 27.17 -28.00 -11.08
CA VAL A 197 27.87 -28.77 -10.05
C VAL A 197 27.66 -28.14 -8.68
N ASP A 198 27.59 -28.99 -7.64
CA ASP A 198 27.72 -28.54 -6.25
C ASP A 198 29.20 -28.68 -5.85
N VAL A 199 29.78 -27.61 -5.33
CA VAL A 199 31.21 -27.56 -5.03
C VAL A 199 31.45 -27.16 -3.60
N GLU A 200 32.24 -27.97 -2.88
CA GLU A 200 32.77 -27.65 -1.57
C GLU A 200 34.15 -26.99 -1.73
N LEU A 201 34.39 -25.86 -1.07
CA LEU A 201 35.69 -25.16 -1.12
C LEU A 201 36.41 -25.27 0.22
N TYR A 202 37.57 -25.91 0.23
CA TYR A 202 38.44 -26.05 1.39
C TYR A 202 39.54 -24.99 1.42
N GLY A 203 39.73 -24.33 2.57
CA GLY A 203 40.75 -23.29 2.79
C GLY A 203 41.37 -23.32 4.18
N GLU A 204 41.94 -22.19 4.62
CA GLU A 204 42.65 -22.10 5.90
C GLU A 204 41.73 -22.38 7.09
N SER A 205 40.46 -21.94 7.02
CA SER A 205 39.47 -22.21 8.06
C SER A 205 39.10 -23.68 8.21
N ASP A 206 39.46 -24.52 7.24
CA ASP A 206 39.26 -25.98 7.25
C ASP A 206 40.52 -26.74 7.69
N GLY A 207 41.59 -26.03 8.06
CA GLY A 207 42.84 -26.60 8.54
C GLY A 207 43.97 -26.65 7.52
N MET A 208 43.80 -26.04 6.34
CA MET A 208 44.92 -25.84 5.40
C MET A 208 45.89 -24.78 5.94
N ALA A 209 47.19 -24.96 5.70
CA ALA A 209 48.18 -23.93 6.05
C ALA A 209 48.06 -22.68 5.18
N SER A 210 47.61 -22.85 3.93
CA SER A 210 47.38 -21.78 2.96
C SER A 210 46.39 -22.27 1.91
N ALA A 211 45.40 -21.46 1.55
CA ALA A 211 44.48 -21.74 0.45
C ALA A 211 45.13 -21.53 -0.93
N GLN A 212 46.35 -20.98 -0.99
CA GLN A 212 47.07 -20.90 -2.26
C GLN A 212 47.64 -22.27 -2.64
N ALA A 213 46.80 -23.09 -3.28
CA ALA A 213 47.12 -24.40 -3.83
C ALA A 213 47.46 -24.32 -5.34
N ASN A 214 48.30 -23.34 -5.68
CA ASN A 214 48.72 -23.10 -7.06
C ASN A 214 49.58 -24.25 -7.60
N GLY A 215 49.41 -24.55 -8.89
CA GLY A 215 50.31 -25.41 -9.65
C GLY A 215 51.00 -24.65 -10.77
N GLY A 216 52.29 -24.37 -10.62
CA GLY A 216 53.09 -23.86 -11.73
C GLY A 216 53.46 -24.98 -12.72
N SER A 217 53.68 -26.18 -12.19
CA SER A 217 54.19 -27.35 -12.89
C SER A 217 53.35 -28.56 -12.46
N MET A 218 53.27 -29.57 -13.31
CA MET A 218 52.68 -30.85 -12.91
C MET A 218 53.51 -31.48 -11.78
N GLY A 219 52.96 -32.02 -10.68
CA GLY A 219 51.57 -32.09 -10.24
C GLY A 219 51.40 -31.42 -8.87
N ALA A 220 50.43 -30.51 -8.77
CA ALA A 220 50.14 -29.74 -7.55
C ALA A 220 49.32 -30.52 -6.52
N ALA A 221 48.76 -31.67 -6.90
CA ALA A 221 48.03 -32.58 -6.04
C ALA A 221 48.25 -34.03 -6.46
N ALA A 222 48.14 -34.96 -5.52
CA ALA A 222 48.29 -36.39 -5.77
C ALA A 222 47.39 -37.22 -4.85
N LEU A 223 46.92 -38.36 -5.37
CA LEU A 223 46.32 -39.43 -4.57
C LEU A 223 47.43 -40.33 -4.04
N TYR A 224 47.47 -40.56 -2.74
CA TYR A 224 48.39 -41.48 -2.11
C TYR A 224 47.78 -42.88 -1.99
N HIS A 225 48.60 -43.92 -1.79
CA HIS A 225 48.15 -45.31 -1.80
C HIS A 225 47.16 -45.66 -0.67
N ASP A 226 47.18 -44.89 0.42
CA ASP A 226 46.25 -45.00 1.55
C ASP A 226 44.90 -44.29 1.30
N GLY A 227 44.68 -43.78 0.08
CA GLY A 227 43.48 -43.04 -0.31
C GLY A 227 43.47 -41.57 0.10
N SER A 228 44.51 -41.08 0.78
CA SER A 228 44.60 -39.66 1.13
C SER A 228 44.94 -38.79 -0.08
N VAL A 229 44.38 -37.59 -0.11
CA VAL A 229 44.67 -36.58 -1.13
C VAL A 229 45.65 -35.57 -0.54
N TRP A 230 46.77 -35.37 -1.24
CA TRP A 230 47.84 -34.46 -0.87
C TRP A 230 47.85 -33.30 -1.84
N VAL A 231 47.92 -32.07 -1.33
CA VAL A 231 47.90 -30.86 -2.14
C VAL A 231 49.05 -29.96 -1.70
N ALA A 232 49.90 -29.59 -2.65
CA ALA A 232 50.94 -28.61 -2.44
C ALA A 232 50.32 -27.21 -2.29
N THR A 233 50.81 -26.46 -1.31
CA THR A 233 50.36 -25.10 -1.00
C THR A 233 51.57 -24.18 -0.86
N SER A 234 51.36 -22.86 -0.87
CA SER A 234 52.45 -21.90 -0.67
C SER A 234 53.13 -22.00 0.71
N MET A 235 52.55 -22.73 1.67
CA MET A 235 53.08 -22.92 3.04
C MET A 235 53.38 -24.39 3.37
N GLY A 236 53.61 -25.23 2.36
CA GLY A 236 53.91 -26.66 2.54
C GLY A 236 52.82 -27.55 1.94
N VAL A 237 52.57 -28.71 2.55
CA VAL A 237 51.62 -29.69 1.99
C VAL A 237 50.42 -29.85 2.91
N SER A 238 49.22 -29.71 2.34
CA SER A 238 47.96 -30.04 3.01
C SER A 238 47.56 -31.47 2.65
N ARG A 239 47.05 -32.23 3.62
CA ARG A 239 46.60 -33.62 3.42
C ARG A 239 45.21 -33.80 3.99
N VAL A 240 44.36 -34.49 3.23
CA VAL A 240 43.03 -34.90 3.68
C VAL A 240 42.84 -36.40 3.49
N GLN A 241 42.19 -37.04 4.45
CA GLN A 241 41.69 -38.41 4.33
C GLN A 241 40.18 -38.33 4.03
N PRO A 242 39.73 -38.59 2.79
CA PRO A 242 38.32 -38.38 2.42
C PRO A 242 37.33 -39.11 3.34
N GLU A 243 37.66 -40.31 3.85
CA GLU A 243 36.78 -41.09 4.75
C GLU A 243 36.51 -40.37 6.07
N ARG A 244 37.44 -39.52 6.54
CA ARG A 244 37.24 -38.75 7.76
C ARG A 244 36.24 -37.62 7.58
N LEU A 245 36.14 -37.03 6.39
CA LEU A 245 35.19 -35.95 6.13
C LEU A 245 33.75 -36.41 6.21
N GLN A 246 33.45 -37.62 5.72
CA GLN A 246 32.11 -38.21 5.84
C GLN A 246 31.67 -38.41 7.30
N ARG A 247 32.62 -38.55 8.24
CA ARG A 247 32.28 -38.67 9.66
C ARG A 247 31.73 -37.37 10.23
N PHE A 248 32.19 -36.22 9.75
CA PHE A 248 31.70 -34.91 10.20
C PHE A 248 30.30 -34.63 9.67
N ALA A 249 29.96 -35.07 8.45
CA ALA A 249 28.60 -34.98 7.92
C ALA A 249 27.57 -35.78 8.76
N ARG A 250 28.01 -36.81 9.51
CA ARG A 250 27.13 -37.56 10.42
C ARG A 250 26.92 -36.89 11.78
N ILE A 251 27.74 -35.91 12.14
CA ILE A 251 27.60 -35.17 13.39
C ILE A 251 26.59 -34.06 13.14
N THR A 252 25.49 -34.07 13.87
CA THR A 252 24.52 -32.98 13.78
C THR A 252 24.87 -31.92 14.83
N PRO A 253 25.26 -30.69 14.44
CA PRO A 253 25.57 -29.65 15.41
C PRO A 253 24.30 -29.29 16.21
N PRO A 254 24.35 -29.21 17.55
CA PRO A 254 23.27 -28.60 18.32
C PRO A 254 23.09 -27.15 17.86
N VAL A 255 21.87 -26.62 17.92
CA VAL A 255 21.60 -25.22 17.60
C VAL A 255 20.95 -24.55 18.79
N VAL A 256 21.27 -23.27 19.00
CA VAL A 256 20.69 -22.43 20.04
C VAL A 256 20.26 -21.10 19.46
N ILE A 257 19.24 -20.49 20.05
CA ILE A 257 18.82 -19.12 19.75
C ILE A 257 19.52 -18.23 20.77
N GLU A 258 20.26 -17.24 20.29
CA GLU A 258 21.10 -16.35 21.10
C GLU A 258 20.37 -15.07 21.45
N GLU A 259 19.56 -14.57 20.51
CA GLU A 259 18.94 -13.25 20.61
C GLU A 259 17.59 -13.22 19.90
N LEU A 260 16.65 -12.49 20.51
CA LEU A 260 15.43 -12.00 19.87
C LEU A 260 15.44 -10.48 19.98
N ALA A 261 15.45 -9.78 18.86
CA ALA A 261 15.31 -8.34 18.82
C ALA A 261 14.06 -7.94 18.02
N ALA A 262 13.37 -6.90 18.47
CA ALA A 262 12.24 -6.32 17.74
C ALA A 262 12.35 -4.80 17.71
N ASP A 263 12.31 -4.22 16.50
CA ASP A 263 12.50 -2.79 16.24
C ASP A 263 13.72 -2.17 16.95
N GLY A 264 14.82 -2.94 17.03
CA GLY A 264 16.08 -2.54 17.68
C GLY A 264 16.09 -2.63 19.21
N SER A 265 15.07 -3.25 19.82
CA SER A 265 15.06 -3.56 21.27
C SER A 265 15.29 -5.06 21.50
N ASP A 266 16.19 -5.40 22.41
CA ASP A 266 16.54 -6.79 22.71
C ASP A 266 15.60 -7.41 23.74
N TYR A 267 15.23 -8.67 23.51
CA TYR A 267 14.40 -9.48 24.38
C TYR A 267 15.20 -10.70 24.83
N ALA A 268 15.10 -11.05 26.11
CA ALA A 268 15.74 -12.26 26.64
C ALA A 268 15.19 -13.50 25.92
N VAL A 269 16.01 -14.47 25.51
CA VAL A 269 15.52 -15.68 24.82
C VAL A 269 14.74 -16.57 25.80
N LYS A 270 13.42 -16.38 25.86
CA LYS A 270 12.46 -17.13 26.69
C LYS A 270 11.14 -17.27 25.94
N ASP A 271 10.38 -18.31 26.22
CA ASP A 271 9.08 -18.53 25.60
C ASP A 271 8.02 -17.55 26.09
N GLY A 272 7.09 -17.20 25.18
CA GLY A 272 5.88 -16.44 25.50
C GLY A 272 6.05 -14.92 25.51
N HIS A 273 7.05 -14.37 24.81
CA HIS A 273 7.18 -12.93 24.67
C HIS A 273 6.01 -12.31 23.93
N GLN A 274 5.58 -11.14 24.38
CA GLN A 274 4.56 -10.35 23.70
C GLN A 274 5.21 -9.12 23.09
N LEU A 275 5.29 -9.11 21.77
CA LEU A 275 5.76 -7.98 20.98
C LEU A 275 4.62 -6.97 20.81
N ALA A 276 4.97 -5.69 20.81
CA ALA A 276 4.00 -4.60 20.73
C ALA A 276 3.23 -4.63 19.39
N ALA A 277 2.03 -4.03 19.41
CA ALA A 277 1.27 -3.87 18.18
C ALA A 277 1.99 -2.90 17.23
N GLY A 278 2.15 -3.30 15.97
CA GLY A 278 2.87 -2.53 14.96
C GLY A 278 4.38 -2.76 14.96
N THR A 279 4.86 -3.84 15.59
CA THR A 279 6.26 -4.27 15.44
C THR A 279 6.57 -4.51 13.96
N ASN A 280 7.55 -3.78 13.43
CA ASN A 280 7.84 -3.79 11.99
C ASN A 280 8.94 -4.76 11.62
N ARG A 281 9.94 -4.94 12.49
CA ARG A 281 11.13 -5.76 12.23
C ARG A 281 11.42 -6.66 13.41
N ILE A 282 11.53 -7.95 13.15
CA ILE A 282 11.90 -8.98 14.14
C ILE A 282 13.15 -9.69 13.61
N GLU A 283 14.18 -9.70 14.44
CA GLU A 283 15.47 -10.31 14.18
C GLU A 283 15.70 -11.43 15.19
N ILE A 284 16.04 -12.62 14.70
CA ILE A 284 16.33 -13.78 15.54
C ILE A 284 17.72 -14.29 15.17
N HIS A 285 18.65 -14.19 16.12
CA HIS A 285 20.01 -14.67 15.98
C HIS A 285 20.14 -16.06 16.58
N TYR A 286 20.88 -16.93 15.89
CA TYR A 286 21.08 -18.31 16.29
C TYR A 286 22.48 -18.80 15.92
N ALA A 287 22.98 -19.76 16.70
CA ALA A 287 24.29 -20.34 16.50
C ALA A 287 24.23 -21.87 16.57
N GLY A 288 24.93 -22.50 15.62
CA GLY A 288 25.25 -23.92 15.64
C GLY A 288 26.48 -24.16 16.50
N LEU A 289 26.35 -24.99 17.53
CA LEU A 289 27.39 -25.33 18.49
C LEU A 289 28.29 -26.46 17.98
N GLY A 290 28.90 -26.25 16.81
CA GLY A 290 29.90 -27.14 16.24
C GLY A 290 31.29 -26.53 16.29
N TYR A 291 32.21 -27.10 17.07
CA TYR A 291 33.61 -26.62 17.15
C TYR A 291 34.48 -27.04 15.96
N VAL A 292 34.06 -28.07 15.23
CA VAL A 292 34.75 -28.53 14.02
C VAL A 292 34.12 -27.86 12.81
N MET A 293 34.91 -27.25 11.92
CA MET A 293 34.39 -26.60 10.70
C MET A 293 33.20 -25.66 10.97
N SER A 294 33.27 -24.86 12.03
CA SER A 294 32.16 -24.01 12.49
C SER A 294 31.63 -23.07 11.39
N GLN A 295 32.51 -22.59 10.51
CA GLN A 295 32.16 -21.73 9.38
C GLN A 295 31.35 -22.43 8.28
N ARG A 296 31.27 -23.75 8.31
CA ARG A 296 30.52 -24.56 7.33
C ARG A 296 29.13 -24.96 7.81
N ILE A 297 28.75 -24.61 9.03
CA ILE A 297 27.43 -24.94 9.53
C ILE A 297 26.39 -24.24 8.66
N GLN A 298 25.43 -25.02 8.17
CA GLN A 298 24.28 -24.55 7.42
C GLN A 298 23.06 -24.52 8.32
N TYR A 299 22.19 -23.55 8.09
CA TYR A 299 20.97 -23.33 8.85
C TYR A 299 19.74 -23.40 7.96
N ARG A 300 18.64 -23.87 8.55
CA ARG A 300 17.30 -23.70 8.00
C ARG A 300 16.37 -23.22 9.10
N THR A 301 15.38 -22.42 8.73
CA THR A 301 14.43 -21.82 9.65
C THR A 301 13.00 -22.07 9.21
N LEU A 302 12.09 -22.12 10.16
CA LEU A 302 10.66 -22.19 9.93
C LEU A 302 9.95 -21.34 10.98
N LEU A 303 9.21 -20.32 10.55
CA LEU A 303 8.31 -19.55 11.40
C LEU A 303 6.88 -20.06 11.23
N GLU A 304 6.44 -20.95 12.11
CA GLU A 304 5.05 -21.43 12.13
C GLU A 304 4.11 -20.24 12.38
N GLY A 305 3.08 -20.10 11.54
CA GLY A 305 2.21 -18.92 11.48
C GLY A 305 2.54 -17.96 10.32
N PHE A 306 3.65 -18.15 9.62
CA PHE A 306 4.06 -17.33 8.47
C PHE A 306 4.67 -18.16 7.33
N ASP A 307 5.70 -18.96 7.61
CA ASP A 307 6.39 -19.79 6.62
C ASP A 307 5.57 -21.07 6.32
N LEU A 308 5.42 -21.43 5.03
CA LEU A 308 4.73 -22.67 4.61
C LEU A 308 5.62 -23.92 4.69
N GLN A 309 6.94 -23.72 4.54
CA GLN A 309 7.95 -24.78 4.52
C GLN A 309 9.27 -24.26 5.06
N TRP A 310 10.20 -25.16 5.37
CA TRP A 310 11.55 -24.80 5.80
C TRP A 310 12.26 -23.91 4.77
N VAL A 311 12.86 -22.83 5.25
CA VAL A 311 13.65 -21.88 4.46
C VAL A 311 15.13 -22.16 4.71
N ASN A 312 15.89 -22.50 3.67
CA ASN A 312 17.34 -22.67 3.76
C ASN A 312 18.02 -21.30 3.87
N ARG A 313 18.83 -21.11 4.93
CA ARG A 313 19.53 -19.86 5.23
C ARG A 313 21.03 -19.93 4.94
N GLY A 314 21.53 -21.06 4.43
CA GLY A 314 22.95 -21.25 4.17
C GLY A 314 23.75 -21.09 5.46
N SER A 315 24.85 -20.33 5.43
CA SER A 315 25.66 -20.01 6.61
C SER A 315 25.16 -18.77 7.39
N SER A 316 24.01 -18.19 7.03
CA SER A 316 23.45 -17.03 7.76
C SER A 316 23.02 -17.44 9.16
N ILE A 317 23.47 -16.68 10.15
CA ILE A 317 23.13 -16.82 11.59
C ILE A 317 21.95 -15.94 12.01
N LEU A 318 21.33 -15.24 11.06
CA LEU A 318 20.22 -14.31 11.27
C LEU A 318 19.02 -14.72 10.42
N ALA A 319 17.84 -14.74 11.05
CA ALA A 319 16.56 -14.72 10.37
C ALA A 319 15.82 -13.41 10.69
N GLU A 320 15.41 -12.73 9.63
CA GLU A 320 14.67 -11.47 9.73
C GLU A 320 13.27 -11.63 9.16
N TYR A 321 12.28 -11.11 9.88
CA TYR A 321 10.88 -11.03 9.48
C TYR A 321 10.39 -9.59 9.60
N THR A 322 9.65 -9.13 8.59
CA THR A 322 9.11 -7.77 8.57
C THR A 322 7.60 -7.78 8.47
N ASN A 323 6.95 -6.82 9.16
CA ASN A 323 5.50 -6.58 9.15
C ASN A 323 4.66 -7.85 9.39
N LEU A 324 5.05 -8.67 10.38
CA LEU A 324 4.26 -9.84 10.74
C LEU A 324 2.86 -9.41 11.22
N PRO A 325 1.79 -10.05 10.71
CA PRO A 325 0.45 -9.86 11.24
C PRO A 325 0.37 -10.13 12.76
N PRO A 326 -0.65 -9.59 13.45
CA PRO A 326 -0.90 -10.00 14.83
C PRO A 326 -1.24 -11.49 14.91
N GLY A 327 -0.61 -12.20 15.83
CA GLY A 327 -0.77 -13.65 15.97
C GLY A 327 0.29 -14.29 16.84
N ASP A 328 0.11 -15.58 17.09
CA ASP A 328 1.07 -16.42 17.81
C ASP A 328 2.02 -17.08 16.82
N TYR A 329 3.31 -17.01 17.12
CA TYR A 329 4.38 -17.50 16.27
C TYR A 329 5.27 -18.48 17.01
N ARG A 330 5.73 -19.50 16.28
CA ARG A 330 6.71 -20.47 16.75
C ARG A 330 7.85 -20.57 15.76
N PHE A 331 8.96 -19.93 16.11
CA PHE A 331 10.19 -19.98 15.34
C PHE A 331 10.95 -21.26 15.65
N ARG A 332 11.42 -21.94 14.61
CA ARG A 332 12.22 -23.16 14.68
C ARG A 332 13.46 -22.99 13.83
N VAL A 333 14.61 -23.37 14.36
CA VAL A 333 15.87 -23.40 13.62
C VAL A 333 16.55 -24.75 13.79
N ALA A 334 17.14 -25.23 12.70
CA ALA A 334 17.95 -26.44 12.68
C ALA A 334 19.30 -26.13 12.02
N ALA A 335 20.35 -26.84 12.45
CA ALA A 335 21.69 -26.72 11.91
C ALA A 335 22.19 -28.06 11.35
N ALA A 336 23.03 -28.02 10.32
CA ALA A 336 23.65 -29.20 9.70
C ALA A 336 25.06 -28.86 9.20
N TYR A 337 25.91 -29.88 9.04
CA TYR A 337 27.06 -29.74 8.14
C TYR A 337 26.65 -30.04 6.70
N PRO A 338 27.40 -29.55 5.69
CA PRO A 338 27.10 -29.83 4.29
C PRO A 338 27.03 -31.34 4.03
N GLY A 339 25.96 -31.79 3.35
CA GLY A 339 25.71 -33.21 3.06
C GLY A 339 25.31 -34.06 4.26
N GLY A 340 25.14 -33.46 5.44
CA GLY A 340 24.72 -34.13 6.66
C GLY A 340 23.22 -34.04 6.94
N ASP A 341 22.80 -34.78 7.97
CA ASP A 341 21.45 -34.68 8.51
C ASP A 341 21.28 -33.38 9.32
N TRP A 342 20.05 -32.87 9.36
CA TRP A 342 19.70 -31.72 10.21
C TRP A 342 19.67 -32.12 11.69
N SER A 343 20.01 -31.16 12.56
CA SER A 343 19.99 -31.28 14.02
C SER A 343 18.69 -31.91 14.53
N LYS A 344 18.81 -33.01 15.28
CA LYS A 344 17.66 -33.72 15.88
C LYS A 344 16.90 -32.85 16.87
N ASN A 345 17.62 -32.04 17.64
CA ASN A 345 17.07 -31.06 18.57
C ASN A 345 17.11 -29.69 17.89
N GLU A 346 15.96 -29.27 17.37
CA GLU A 346 15.76 -27.92 16.85
C GLU A 346 15.68 -26.94 18.03
N ALA A 347 16.21 -25.73 17.85
CA ALA A 347 15.94 -24.65 18.80
C ALA A 347 14.62 -23.99 18.45
N VAL A 348 13.79 -23.77 19.47
CA VAL A 348 12.43 -23.28 19.33
C VAL A 348 12.28 -22.03 20.19
N LEU A 349 11.61 -21.02 19.66
CA LEU A 349 11.23 -19.81 20.38
C LEU A 349 9.79 -19.43 20.03
N THR A 350 8.97 -19.21 21.06
CA THR A 350 7.59 -18.76 20.89
C THR A 350 7.42 -17.30 21.27
N PHE A 351 6.68 -16.55 20.45
CA PHE A 351 6.34 -15.15 20.70
C PHE A 351 5.00 -14.79 20.06
N THR A 352 4.35 -13.74 20.56
CA THR A 352 3.06 -13.24 20.08
C THR A 352 3.22 -11.80 19.64
N VAL A 353 2.73 -11.45 18.45
CA VAL A 353 2.60 -10.06 18.01
C VAL A 353 1.20 -9.57 18.38
N LEU A 354 1.11 -8.56 19.25
CA LEU A 354 -0.17 -8.05 19.73
C LEU A 354 -0.95 -7.30 18.64
N PRO A 355 -2.29 -7.42 18.58
CA PRO A 355 -3.09 -6.62 17.65
C PRO A 355 -3.24 -5.18 18.13
N HIS A 356 -3.27 -4.25 17.18
CA HIS A 356 -3.65 -2.85 17.43
C HIS A 356 -5.06 -2.77 18.01
N LEU A 357 -5.37 -1.67 18.72
CA LEU A 357 -6.69 -1.49 19.35
C LEU A 357 -7.84 -1.70 18.36
N TRP A 358 -7.74 -1.16 17.14
CA TRP A 358 -8.79 -1.29 16.11
C TRP A 358 -8.91 -2.67 15.46
N GLN A 359 -7.91 -3.54 15.63
CA GLN A 359 -7.95 -4.93 15.17
C GLN A 359 -8.63 -5.84 16.20
N ARG A 360 -8.82 -5.37 17.45
CA ARG A 360 -9.50 -6.14 18.50
C ARG A 360 -11.02 -6.07 18.29
N GLY A 361 -11.69 -7.21 18.37
CA GLY A 361 -13.14 -7.31 18.12
C GLY A 361 -14.00 -6.40 19.01
N TRP A 362 -13.63 -6.20 20.29
CA TRP A 362 -14.38 -5.31 21.19
C TRP A 362 -14.34 -3.85 20.74
N PHE A 363 -13.22 -3.38 20.15
CA PHE A 363 -13.09 -2.01 19.67
C PHE A 363 -13.90 -1.79 18.40
N GLN A 364 -13.96 -2.81 17.53
CA GLN A 364 -14.84 -2.80 16.36
C GLN A 364 -16.31 -2.74 16.77
N LEU A 365 -16.71 -3.48 17.80
CA LEU A 365 -18.05 -3.39 18.38
C LEU A 365 -18.33 -2.02 18.99
N LEU A 366 -17.35 -1.41 19.67
CA LEU A 366 -17.48 -0.04 20.19
C LEU A 366 -17.66 0.97 19.06
N LEU A 367 -16.87 0.88 17.98
CA LEU A 367 -17.04 1.75 16.81
C LEU A 367 -18.41 1.60 16.17
N LEU A 368 -18.92 0.37 16.04
CA LEU A 368 -20.27 0.10 15.56
C LEU A 368 -21.33 0.71 16.48
N ALA A 369 -21.16 0.60 17.80
CA ALA A 369 -22.07 1.19 18.78
C ALA A 369 -22.06 2.73 18.72
N VAL A 370 -20.88 3.35 18.58
CA VAL A 370 -20.75 4.80 18.40
C VAL A 370 -21.40 5.26 17.09
N PHE A 371 -21.21 4.52 16.00
CA PHE A 371 -21.84 4.80 14.72
C PHE A 371 -23.37 4.66 14.77
N ALA A 372 -23.89 3.60 15.39
CA ALA A 372 -25.32 3.43 15.59
C ALA A 372 -25.90 4.53 16.49
N GLY A 373 -25.19 4.88 17.56
CA GLY A 373 -25.57 5.97 18.47
C GLY A 373 -25.61 7.34 17.77
N SER A 374 -24.60 7.65 16.95
CA SER A 374 -24.56 8.90 16.18
C SER A 374 -25.64 8.95 15.11
N LEU A 375 -25.96 7.83 14.47
CA LEU A 375 -27.07 7.71 13.53
C LEU A 375 -28.42 7.95 14.24
N ILE A 376 -28.63 7.33 15.40
CA ILE A 376 -29.85 7.54 16.21
C ILE A 376 -29.96 9.00 16.65
N LEU A 377 -28.88 9.60 17.14
CA LEU A 377 -28.85 11.01 17.52
C LEU A 377 -29.14 11.92 16.32
N GLY A 378 -28.55 11.63 15.15
CA GLY A 378 -28.81 12.35 13.91
C GLY A 378 -30.27 12.24 13.46
N ILE A 379 -30.87 11.05 13.54
CA ILE A 379 -32.29 10.82 13.25
C ILE A 379 -33.17 11.59 14.24
N ARG A 380 -32.90 11.52 15.55
CA ARG A 380 -33.67 12.26 16.56
C ARG A 380 -33.55 13.77 16.39
N TRP A 381 -32.36 14.26 16.09
CA TRP A 381 -32.12 15.66 15.79
C TRP A 381 -32.89 16.10 14.53
N ARG A 382 -32.87 15.29 13.47
CA ARG A 382 -33.61 15.56 12.23
C ARG A 382 -35.12 15.58 12.47
N LEU A 383 -35.66 14.60 13.19
CA LEU A 383 -37.09 14.55 13.53
C LEU A 383 -37.50 15.76 14.38
N GLY A 384 -36.70 16.14 15.38
CA GLY A 384 -36.96 17.34 16.18
C GLY A 384 -36.85 18.64 15.38
N SER A 385 -35.91 18.72 14.43
CA SER A 385 -35.76 19.86 13.52
C SER A 385 -36.98 20.01 12.61
N LEU A 386 -37.51 18.89 12.08
CA LEU A 386 -38.72 18.89 11.25
C LEU A 386 -39.93 19.38 12.04
N GLN A 387 -40.13 18.92 13.28
CA GLN A 387 -41.23 19.39 14.13
C GLN A 387 -41.15 20.90 14.42
N ARG A 388 -39.94 21.44 14.67
CA ARG A 388 -39.75 22.89 14.85
C ARG A 388 -40.07 23.69 13.59
N SER A 389 -39.73 23.15 12.42
CA SER A 389 -40.04 23.81 11.14
C SER A 389 -41.54 23.83 10.84
N GLU A 390 -42.25 22.75 11.17
CA GLU A 390 -43.71 22.66 11.03
C GLU A 390 -44.41 23.68 11.94
N LEU A 391 -43.99 23.77 13.21
CA LEU A 391 -44.53 24.75 14.16
C LEU A 391 -44.28 26.19 13.69
N ARG A 392 -43.08 26.50 13.18
CA ARG A 392 -42.76 27.84 12.67
C ARG A 392 -43.64 28.19 11.47
N LEU A 393 -43.88 27.25 10.55
CA LEU A 393 -44.72 27.47 9.38
C LEU A 393 -46.19 27.68 9.76
N ARG A 394 -46.72 26.90 10.72
CA ARG A 394 -48.08 27.09 11.23
C ARG A 394 -48.29 28.47 11.84
N ASN A 395 -47.33 28.95 12.62
CA ASN A 395 -47.44 30.27 13.26
C ASN A 395 -47.44 31.40 12.22
N LEU A 396 -46.58 31.32 11.19
CA LEU A 396 -46.56 32.28 10.08
C LEU A 396 -47.88 32.32 9.30
N VAL A 397 -48.47 31.16 9.02
CA VAL A 397 -49.76 31.08 8.33
C VAL A 397 -50.88 31.68 9.18
N ALA A 398 -50.89 31.42 10.48
CA ALA A 398 -51.87 31.97 11.42
C ALA A 398 -51.80 33.49 11.52
N GLU A 399 -50.59 34.06 11.52
CA GLU A 399 -50.36 35.50 11.56
C GLU A 399 -50.85 36.19 10.28
N GLN A 400 -50.52 35.64 9.11
CA GLN A 400 -50.99 36.17 7.81
C GLN A 400 -52.51 36.05 7.63
N THR A 401 -53.13 35.00 8.15
CA THR A 401 -54.59 34.84 8.07
C THR A 401 -55.33 35.84 8.96
N ALA A 402 -54.78 36.20 10.12
CA ALA A 402 -55.36 37.22 10.99
C ALA A 402 -55.27 38.64 10.37
N GLU A 403 -54.14 38.98 9.75
CA GLU A 403 -53.94 40.26 9.07
C GLU A 403 -54.90 40.44 7.87
N LEU A 404 -55.06 39.40 7.06
CA LEU A 404 -55.99 39.41 5.92
C LEU A 404 -57.45 39.58 6.35
N GLN A 405 -57.85 38.98 7.48
CA GLN A 405 -59.22 39.13 8.00
C GLN A 405 -59.52 40.57 8.46
N LEU A 406 -58.54 41.26 9.04
CA LEU A 406 -58.72 42.64 9.51
C LEU A 406 -58.88 43.62 8.33
N LEU A 407 -58.05 43.47 7.29
CA LEU A 407 -58.16 44.23 6.04
C LEU A 407 -59.48 43.97 5.28
N ALA A 408 -60.02 42.76 5.39
CA ALA A 408 -61.28 42.40 4.72
C ALA A 408 -62.54 43.00 5.39
N ARG A 409 -62.47 43.43 6.66
CA ARG A 409 -63.62 43.91 7.45
C ARG A 409 -63.63 45.42 7.71
N GLN A 410 -62.51 46.12 7.54
CA GLN A 410 -62.42 47.57 7.74
C GLN A 410 -62.39 48.33 6.42
N ASP A 411 -62.87 49.57 6.42
CA ASP A 411 -62.68 50.52 5.33
C ASP A 411 -61.26 51.08 5.38
N ALA A 412 -60.53 50.98 4.27
CA ALA A 412 -59.12 51.33 4.20
C ALA A 412 -58.84 52.82 4.45
N LEU A 413 -59.83 53.71 4.27
CA LEU A 413 -59.65 55.15 4.44
C LEU A 413 -59.97 55.60 5.87
N THR A 414 -61.12 55.16 6.41
CA THR A 414 -61.67 55.68 7.67
C THR A 414 -61.38 54.79 8.88
N GLY A 415 -60.97 53.53 8.66
CA GLY A 415 -60.75 52.56 9.74
C GLY A 415 -62.04 52.13 10.47
N LEU A 416 -63.21 52.50 9.95
CA LEU A 416 -64.51 52.01 10.39
C LEU A 416 -64.80 50.63 9.76
N ALA A 417 -65.88 49.97 10.18
CA ALA A 417 -66.33 48.78 9.47
C ALA A 417 -66.65 49.14 8.00
N ASN A 418 -66.30 48.26 7.06
CA ASN A 418 -66.75 48.42 5.68
C ASN A 418 -68.19 47.92 5.51
N ARG A 419 -68.79 48.17 4.35
CA ARG A 419 -70.15 47.71 4.01
C ARG A 419 -70.39 46.24 4.31
N ARG A 420 -69.45 45.34 3.97
CA ARG A 420 -69.60 43.89 4.22
C ARG A 420 -69.67 43.58 5.71
N ALA A 421 -68.79 44.18 6.51
CA ALA A 421 -68.79 44.00 7.95
C ALA A 421 -70.05 44.60 8.61
N PHE A 422 -70.59 45.68 8.05
CA PHE A 422 -71.87 46.24 8.47
C PHE A 422 -73.05 45.34 8.13
N ASP A 423 -73.15 44.83 6.90
CA ASP A 423 -74.22 43.94 6.46
C ASP A 423 -74.35 42.73 7.40
N GLU A 424 -73.21 42.09 7.71
CA GLU A 424 -73.14 40.97 8.66
C GLU A 424 -73.57 41.38 10.08
N ALA A 425 -73.08 42.52 10.58
CA ALA A 425 -73.39 43.00 11.92
C ALA A 425 -74.86 43.42 12.06
N LEU A 426 -75.42 44.10 11.06
CA LEU A 426 -76.83 44.48 11.01
C LEU A 426 -77.72 43.23 11.01
N GLN A 427 -77.38 42.22 10.22
CA GLN A 427 -78.13 40.95 10.21
C GLN A 427 -78.09 40.27 11.59
N ASN A 428 -76.92 40.22 12.22
CA ASN A 428 -76.74 39.60 13.54
C ASN A 428 -77.50 40.36 14.65
N GLU A 429 -77.37 41.68 14.70
CA GLU A 429 -78.04 42.51 15.70
C GLU A 429 -79.55 42.58 15.47
N TYR A 430 -80.03 42.56 14.23
CA TYR A 430 -81.46 42.43 13.94
C TYR A 430 -82.03 41.12 14.47
N GLN A 431 -81.36 39.99 14.20
CA GLN A 431 -81.76 38.69 14.74
C GLN A 431 -81.71 38.66 16.27
N ARG A 432 -80.70 39.28 16.88
CA ARG A 432 -80.56 39.40 18.33
C ARG A 432 -81.71 40.23 18.92
N ALA A 433 -81.99 41.41 18.37
CA ALA A 433 -83.07 42.28 18.81
C ALA A 433 -84.44 41.61 18.67
N GLN A 434 -84.68 40.88 17.57
CA GLN A 434 -85.91 40.10 17.38
C GLN A 434 -86.05 38.99 18.43
N ARG A 435 -84.96 38.27 18.73
CA ARG A 435 -84.95 37.16 19.69
C ARG A 435 -85.16 37.61 21.13
N TYR A 436 -84.56 38.74 21.52
CA TYR A 436 -84.64 39.24 22.90
C TYR A 436 -85.69 40.33 23.09
N HIS A 437 -86.45 40.66 22.03
CA HIS A 437 -87.44 41.74 22.02
C HIS A 437 -86.85 43.10 22.46
N THR A 438 -85.63 43.39 22.03
CA THR A 438 -84.97 44.68 22.29
C THR A 438 -85.07 45.64 21.11
N THR A 439 -84.88 46.92 21.38
CA THR A 439 -84.94 47.98 20.38
C THR A 439 -83.63 48.07 19.60
N LEU A 440 -83.72 48.16 18.29
CA LEU A 440 -82.58 48.39 17.40
C LEU A 440 -82.88 49.59 16.53
N CYS A 441 -82.02 50.61 16.60
CA CYS A 441 -82.12 51.78 15.74
C CYS A 441 -81.02 51.75 14.67
N LEU A 442 -81.39 52.16 13.47
CA LEU A 442 -80.51 52.26 12.31
C LEU A 442 -80.52 53.70 11.82
N ALA A 443 -79.34 54.31 11.76
CA ALA A 443 -79.14 55.61 11.16
C ALA A 443 -78.29 55.48 9.89
N LEU A 444 -78.77 56.01 8.78
CA LEU A 444 -77.98 56.24 7.57
C LEU A 444 -77.66 57.73 7.47
N LEU A 445 -76.38 58.02 7.23
CA LEU A 445 -75.81 59.36 7.25
C LEU A 445 -75.15 59.63 5.92
N ASP A 446 -75.31 60.84 5.41
CA ASP A 446 -74.62 61.30 4.21
C ASP A 446 -74.01 62.67 4.44
N VAL A 447 -72.78 62.82 3.98
CA VAL A 447 -72.06 64.10 4.06
C VAL A 447 -72.63 65.05 3.01
N ASP A 448 -73.33 66.09 3.47
CA ASP A 448 -74.05 67.01 2.62
C ASP A 448 -73.11 67.77 1.69
N HIS A 449 -73.47 67.81 0.40
CA HIS A 449 -72.70 68.48 -0.63
C HIS A 449 -71.24 68.00 -0.78
N PHE A 450 -70.90 66.77 -0.34
CA PHE A 450 -69.52 66.25 -0.38
C PHE A 450 -68.91 66.28 -1.78
N LYS A 451 -69.69 66.03 -2.83
CA LYS A 451 -69.23 66.19 -4.21
C LYS A 451 -68.64 67.58 -4.51
N ARG A 452 -69.17 68.66 -3.92
CA ARG A 452 -68.61 70.01 -4.07
C ARG A 452 -67.22 70.13 -3.42
N VAL A 453 -66.99 69.45 -2.30
CA VAL A 453 -65.68 69.41 -1.63
C VAL A 453 -64.65 68.75 -2.56
N ASN A 454 -65.00 67.62 -3.17
CA ASN A 454 -64.15 66.95 -4.14
C ASN A 454 -63.90 67.77 -5.41
N ASP A 455 -64.95 68.39 -5.95
CA ASP A 455 -64.90 69.15 -7.20
C ASP A 455 -64.16 70.50 -7.04
N GLN A 456 -64.21 71.13 -5.86
CA GLN A 456 -63.63 72.46 -5.61
C GLN A 456 -62.24 72.45 -4.97
N LEU A 457 -61.91 71.43 -4.16
CA LEU A 457 -60.63 71.38 -3.44
C LEU A 457 -59.75 70.23 -3.94
N SER A 458 -60.17 68.98 -3.76
CA SER A 458 -59.63 67.75 -4.38
C SER A 458 -60.21 66.52 -3.68
N HIS A 459 -60.09 65.36 -4.31
CA HIS A 459 -60.38 64.07 -3.67
C HIS A 459 -59.54 63.81 -2.40
N ALA A 460 -58.28 64.26 -2.35
CA ALA A 460 -57.44 64.10 -1.17
C ALA A 460 -57.95 64.89 0.05
N VAL A 461 -58.48 66.10 -0.19
CA VAL A 461 -59.13 66.90 0.86
C VAL A 461 -60.46 66.28 1.27
N GLY A 462 -61.24 65.76 0.32
CA GLY A 462 -62.46 64.99 0.63
C GLY A 462 -62.18 63.75 1.49
N ASP A 463 -61.08 63.05 1.23
CA ASP A 463 -60.66 61.89 2.02
C ASP A 463 -60.31 62.25 3.47
N GLU A 464 -59.60 63.36 3.69
CA GLU A 464 -59.31 63.87 5.04
C GLU A 464 -60.56 64.36 5.78
N VAL A 465 -61.50 64.96 5.04
CA VAL A 465 -62.84 65.28 5.55
C VAL A 465 -63.55 64.02 6.05
N LEU A 466 -63.59 62.96 5.24
CA LEU A 466 -64.25 61.70 5.62
C LEU A 466 -63.58 61.06 6.84
N LYS A 467 -62.25 61.15 6.98
CA LYS A 467 -61.52 60.71 8.18
C LYS A 467 -61.91 61.51 9.42
N ARG A 468 -62.03 62.84 9.32
CA ARG A 468 -62.45 63.70 10.45
C ARG A 468 -63.91 63.43 10.84
N VAL A 469 -64.80 63.27 9.86
CA VAL A 469 -66.19 62.85 10.10
C VAL A 469 -66.21 61.48 10.80
N ALA A 470 -65.51 60.48 10.27
CA ALA A 470 -65.41 59.15 10.88
C ALA A 470 -64.87 59.18 12.31
N ALA A 471 -63.86 60.01 12.58
CA ALA A 471 -63.29 60.19 13.92
C ALA A 471 -64.32 60.79 14.89
N VAL A 472 -65.09 61.79 14.46
CA VAL A 472 -66.19 62.37 15.26
C VAL A 472 -67.27 61.33 15.53
N LEU A 473 -67.74 60.63 14.49
CA LEU A 473 -68.74 59.58 14.65
C LEU A 473 -68.27 58.53 15.66
N LYS A 474 -67.00 58.10 15.57
CA LYS A 474 -66.37 57.14 16.48
C LYS A 474 -66.24 57.64 17.91
N GLN A 475 -65.90 58.91 18.12
CA GLN A 475 -65.75 59.50 19.45
C GLN A 475 -67.11 59.67 20.17
N GLN A 476 -68.18 59.87 19.40
CA GLN A 476 -69.52 60.16 19.93
C GLN A 476 -70.43 58.92 20.05
N SER A 477 -69.94 57.76 19.64
CA SER A 477 -70.65 56.47 19.70
C SER A 477 -70.07 55.56 20.78
N ARG A 478 -70.89 54.64 21.31
CA ARG A 478 -70.51 53.68 22.34
C ARG A 478 -69.72 52.53 21.73
N SER A 479 -69.00 51.77 22.56
CA SER A 479 -68.27 50.58 22.12
C SER A 479 -69.15 49.46 21.56
N ILE A 480 -70.45 49.46 21.87
CA ILE A 480 -71.44 48.51 21.34
C ILE A 480 -72.11 49.00 20.05
N ASP A 481 -71.99 50.30 19.75
CA ASP A 481 -72.54 50.87 18.53
C ASP A 481 -71.61 50.49 17.37
N LEU A 482 -72.19 50.05 16.24
CA LEU A 482 -71.41 49.67 15.09
C LEU A 482 -71.44 50.79 14.05
N LEU A 483 -70.26 51.33 13.78
CA LEU A 483 -70.03 52.38 12.80
C LEU A 483 -69.41 51.81 11.54
N ALA A 484 -70.00 52.13 10.40
CA ALA A 484 -69.45 51.76 9.11
C ALA A 484 -69.41 52.92 8.13
N ARG A 485 -68.43 52.87 7.25
CA ARG A 485 -68.51 53.59 5.98
C ARG A 485 -69.25 52.68 5.00
N TRP A 486 -70.49 53.05 4.71
CA TRP A 486 -71.42 52.26 3.91
C TRP A 486 -71.20 52.47 2.41
N GLY A 487 -70.81 53.68 2.02
CA GLY A 487 -70.58 54.10 0.64
C GLY A 487 -69.47 55.15 0.53
N GLY A 488 -69.39 55.84 -0.61
CA GLY A 488 -68.34 56.83 -0.86
C GLY A 488 -68.32 57.96 0.18
N GLU A 489 -69.47 58.59 0.41
CA GLU A 489 -69.67 59.67 1.37
C GLU A 489 -70.75 59.34 2.42
N GLU A 490 -71.14 58.07 2.46
CA GLU A 490 -72.24 57.54 3.28
C GLU A 490 -71.69 56.75 4.47
N PHE A 491 -72.23 57.05 5.65
CA PHE A 491 -71.95 56.34 6.88
C PHE A 491 -73.23 55.67 7.39
N ALA A 492 -73.05 54.58 8.13
CA ALA A 492 -74.15 53.91 8.80
C ALA A 492 -73.79 53.72 10.27
N VAL A 493 -74.77 53.98 11.14
CA VAL A 493 -74.66 53.75 12.57
C VAL A 493 -75.75 52.79 12.98
N LEU A 494 -75.34 51.67 13.59
CA LEU A 494 -76.22 50.73 14.21
C LEU A 494 -76.19 50.95 15.72
N LEU A 495 -77.37 51.15 16.31
CA LEU A 495 -77.55 51.47 17.73
C LEU A 495 -78.37 50.36 18.41
N PRO A 496 -77.71 49.29 18.90
CA PRO A 496 -78.38 48.23 19.65
C PRO A 496 -78.92 48.73 20.99
N ASP A 497 -80.01 48.11 21.46
CA ASP A 497 -80.64 48.37 22.75
C ASP A 497 -80.93 49.86 23.03
N THR A 498 -81.21 50.63 21.97
CA THR A 498 -81.42 52.09 22.02
C THR A 498 -82.83 52.43 21.53
N SER A 499 -83.58 53.21 22.30
CA SER A 499 -84.92 53.67 21.94
C SER A 499 -84.86 54.71 20.81
N LEU A 500 -85.98 54.95 20.10
CA LEU A 500 -85.99 55.94 19.02
C LEU A 500 -85.73 57.37 19.55
N GLU A 501 -86.17 57.69 20.78
CA GLU A 501 -85.93 58.98 21.43
C GLU A 501 -84.44 59.16 21.76
N ASP A 502 -83.81 58.14 22.37
CA ASP A 502 -82.38 58.18 22.68
C ASP A 502 -81.53 58.20 21.40
N ALA A 503 -81.93 57.44 20.38
CA ALA A 503 -81.26 57.41 19.09
C ALA A 503 -81.35 58.76 18.37
N THR A 504 -82.48 59.46 18.53
CA THR A 504 -82.67 60.83 18.03
C THR A 504 -81.67 61.77 18.70
N GLU A 505 -81.52 61.70 20.03
CA GLU A 505 -80.55 62.52 20.76
C GLU A 505 -79.10 62.22 20.33
N VAL A 506 -78.76 60.95 20.14
CA VAL A 506 -77.44 60.54 19.62
C VAL A 506 -77.23 61.10 18.22
N CYS A 507 -78.18 60.96 17.31
CA CYS A 507 -78.06 61.41 15.93
C CYS A 507 -77.97 62.94 15.82
N GLU A 508 -78.77 63.69 16.58
CA GLU A 508 -78.66 65.16 16.63
C GLU A 508 -77.32 65.60 17.22
N ARG A 509 -76.81 64.90 18.24
CA ARG A 509 -75.46 65.15 18.76
C ARG A 509 -74.39 64.89 17.69
N LEU A 510 -74.50 63.81 16.93
CA LEU A 510 -73.60 63.51 15.81
C LEU A 510 -73.65 64.61 14.76
N ARG A 511 -74.86 65.03 14.36
CA ARG A 511 -75.10 66.10 13.39
C ARG A 511 -74.45 67.42 13.80
N HIS A 512 -74.71 67.87 15.02
CA HIS A 512 -74.12 69.10 15.56
C HIS A 512 -72.60 69.02 15.73
N LYS A 513 -72.06 67.86 16.10
CA LYS A 513 -70.60 67.68 16.22
C LYS A 513 -69.90 67.68 14.88
N VAL A 514 -70.53 67.16 13.83
CA VAL A 514 -70.02 67.24 12.46
C VAL A 514 -70.16 68.66 11.90
N GLU A 515 -71.28 69.34 12.14
CA GLU A 515 -71.48 70.75 11.77
C GLU A 515 -70.44 71.69 12.42
N GLY A 516 -70.06 71.39 13.66
CA GLY A 516 -69.02 72.13 14.40
C GLY A 516 -67.58 71.69 14.13
N LEU A 517 -67.31 70.86 13.11
CA LEU A 517 -65.96 70.45 12.76
C LEU A 517 -65.14 71.64 12.23
N ASP A 518 -63.99 71.89 12.85
CA ASP A 518 -63.01 72.82 12.30
C ASP A 518 -62.27 72.15 11.13
N LEU A 519 -62.49 72.68 9.93
CA LEU A 519 -61.85 72.26 8.68
C LEU A 519 -61.01 73.38 8.05
N SER A 520 -60.73 74.45 8.82
CA SER A 520 -59.99 75.63 8.35
C SER A 520 -58.58 75.32 7.85
N ASP A 521 -57.97 74.24 8.36
CA ASP A 521 -56.67 73.72 7.89
C ASP A 521 -56.66 73.35 6.39
N PHE A 522 -57.83 73.01 5.82
CA PHE A 522 -57.95 72.61 4.41
C PHE A 522 -58.47 73.74 3.53
N ALA A 523 -59.48 74.48 4.01
CA ALA A 523 -59.93 75.71 3.40
C ALA A 523 -60.65 76.59 4.44
N PRO A 524 -60.40 77.92 4.46
CA PRO A 524 -60.89 78.81 5.52
C PRO A 524 -62.42 78.81 5.71
N ASP A 525 -63.17 78.60 4.62
CA ASP A 525 -64.64 78.64 4.59
C ASP A 525 -65.27 77.25 4.38
N LEU A 526 -64.52 76.16 4.61
CA LEU A 526 -65.02 74.80 4.42
C LEU A 526 -65.91 74.40 5.60
N HIS A 527 -67.21 74.36 5.35
CA HIS A 527 -68.21 73.88 6.29
C HIS A 527 -68.93 72.67 5.73
N ILE A 528 -69.09 71.65 6.57
CA ILE A 528 -69.69 70.39 6.20
C ILE A 528 -70.76 70.02 7.22
N THR A 529 -71.86 69.51 6.71
CA THR A 529 -73.00 69.05 7.50
C THR A 529 -73.32 67.61 7.09
N ILE A 530 -74.11 66.92 7.91
CA ILE A 530 -74.60 65.60 7.58
C ILE A 530 -76.12 65.59 7.66
N SER A 531 -76.74 64.94 6.68
CA SER A 531 -78.15 64.57 6.75
C SER A 531 -78.25 63.16 7.32
N ILE A 532 -79.25 62.92 8.16
CA ILE A 532 -79.41 61.63 8.85
C ILE A 532 -80.84 61.13 8.66
N GLY A 533 -80.98 59.89 8.21
CA GLY A 533 -82.24 59.15 8.23
C GLY A 533 -82.22 58.11 9.33
N LEU A 534 -83.09 58.25 10.33
CA LEU A 534 -83.15 57.38 11.49
C LEU A 534 -84.44 56.54 11.48
N THR A 535 -84.29 55.25 11.75
CA THR A 535 -85.45 54.38 11.95
C THR A 535 -85.20 53.36 13.05
N THR A 536 -86.27 52.70 13.47
CA THR A 536 -86.25 51.67 14.51
C THR A 536 -86.89 50.38 14.00
N ASN A 537 -86.50 49.24 14.55
CA ASN A 537 -87.00 47.91 14.19
C ASN A 537 -88.48 47.63 14.54
N TYR A 538 -89.27 48.66 14.88
CA TYR A 538 -90.66 48.51 15.28
C TYR A 538 -91.55 48.04 14.12
N LYS A 539 -91.89 46.74 14.13
CA LYS A 539 -92.73 46.05 13.12
C LYS A 539 -92.16 46.08 11.68
N LEU A 540 -90.85 46.28 11.52
CA LEU A 540 -90.17 46.26 10.23
C LEU A 540 -89.33 44.99 10.09
N ASP A 541 -89.35 44.37 8.91
CA ASP A 541 -88.34 43.38 8.53
C ASP A 541 -86.97 44.06 8.26
N LEU A 542 -85.91 43.26 8.14
CA LEU A 542 -84.56 43.78 7.93
C LEU A 542 -84.44 44.65 6.65
N SER A 543 -85.14 44.28 5.58
CA SER A 543 -85.12 45.03 4.31
C SER A 543 -85.91 46.33 4.42
N GLN A 544 -87.05 46.32 5.13
CA GLN A 544 -87.87 47.49 5.43
C GLN A 544 -87.14 48.47 6.37
N LEU A 545 -86.36 47.97 7.33
CA LEU A 545 -85.55 48.80 8.22
C LEU A 545 -84.52 49.64 7.43
N LEU A 546 -83.77 49.01 6.53
CA LEU A 546 -82.84 49.72 5.64
C LEU A 546 -83.56 50.70 4.72
N LEU A 547 -84.68 50.26 4.12
CA LEU A 547 -85.47 51.09 3.20
C LEU A 547 -86.03 52.33 3.91
N HIS A 548 -86.50 52.20 5.15
CA HIS A 548 -87.03 53.32 5.93
C HIS A 548 -85.94 54.31 6.34
N ALA A 549 -84.75 53.83 6.75
CA ALA A 549 -83.62 54.72 7.03
C ALA A 549 -83.18 55.49 5.77
N ASP A 550 -83.16 54.82 4.61
CA ASP A 550 -82.81 55.43 3.33
C ASP A 550 -83.85 56.47 2.89
N GLN A 551 -85.15 56.16 3.04
CA GLN A 551 -86.23 57.11 2.76
C GLN A 551 -86.18 58.33 3.68
N ALA A 552 -85.91 58.14 4.97
CA ALA A 552 -85.73 59.23 5.92
C ALA A 552 -84.52 60.09 5.55
N LEU A 553 -83.39 59.49 5.18
CA LEU A 553 -82.20 60.22 4.73
C LEU A 553 -82.48 61.00 3.43
N TYR A 554 -83.20 60.39 2.50
CA TYR A 554 -83.60 61.05 1.26
C TYR A 554 -84.54 62.24 1.52
N GLN A 555 -85.47 62.10 2.45
CA GLN A 555 -86.32 63.20 2.91
C GLN A 555 -85.48 64.30 3.56
N ALA A 556 -84.50 63.94 4.39
CA ALA A 556 -83.60 64.89 5.02
C ALA A 556 -82.85 65.76 4.01
N LYS A 557 -82.36 65.13 2.94
CA LYS A 557 -81.68 65.80 1.82
C LYS A 557 -82.61 66.73 1.01
N ARG A 558 -83.91 66.44 0.96
CA ARG A 558 -84.91 67.24 0.24
C ARG A 558 -85.41 68.44 1.04
N ASP A 559 -85.57 68.27 2.35
CA ASP A 559 -86.19 69.26 3.23
C ASP A 559 -85.23 70.38 3.68
N GLY A 560 -83.99 70.37 3.20
CA GLY A 560 -83.03 71.45 3.42
C GLY A 560 -81.61 71.02 3.72
N ARG A 561 -81.35 69.71 3.93
CA ARG A 561 -80.08 69.14 4.42
C ARG A 561 -79.72 69.60 5.84
N ASN A 562 -78.68 69.01 6.44
CA ASN A 562 -78.28 69.26 7.82
C ASN A 562 -79.43 69.04 8.82
N LEU A 563 -80.19 67.96 8.64
CA LEU A 563 -81.32 67.64 9.49
C LEU A 563 -81.50 66.12 9.66
N LEU A 564 -82.15 65.75 10.75
CA LEU A 564 -82.52 64.39 11.10
C LEU A 564 -84.01 64.18 10.73
N VAL A 565 -84.32 63.09 10.02
CA VAL A 565 -85.68 62.63 9.74
C VAL A 565 -85.93 61.26 10.33
#